data_AF-A4J8X1-F1
#
_entry.id   AF-A4J8X1-F1
#
_cell.length_a   1.000
_cell.length_b   1.000
_cell.length_c   1.000
_cell.angle_alpha   90.00
_cell.angle_beta   90.00
_cell.angle_gamma   90.00
#
_symmetry.space_group_name_H-M   'P 1'
#
loop_
_entity.id
_entity.type
_entity.pdbx_description
1 polymer ?
#
loop_
_entity_poly.entity_id
_entity_poly.type
_entity_poly.pdbx_seq_one_letter_code
_entity_poly.pdbx_strand_id
1 'polypeptide(L)'
;MQLEKVAIIKNGKDIGRIIPFNMDASGDYDFKISFSKNDYEVNMYPFLSKAPVKLELEDMTSWEISYHRSTAFKPTVIHLKEKKNHPKYKPLPLYRLVDPSIYKVFPIPFMRVEIPPNSVAKNYKPKPKEHVAFDMEASNVAEFYLAHIDFNYEGFMEKWPVLSLRLLANSFEFYATNNMITGVQKYENFLPSDGEKRRPLDDFAVNNNMKFYVNLYNNPELIEGKIKVTFIENEFADALLGLSQIGYENEQGKVEMFPAYKEDLRRDTMSSEEKRKWEYRFNKMQGKLEREIKKVEQKRFYR
;
A
#
# COMPACT_ATOMS: atom_id res chain seq x y z
N MET A 1 8.20 -24.40 -5.29
CA MET A 1 8.87 -23.11 -5.60
C MET A 1 9.62 -22.68 -4.35
N GLN A 2 10.94 -22.49 -4.40
CA GLN A 2 11.68 -21.94 -3.27
C GLN A 2 11.41 -20.44 -3.23
N LEU A 3 10.73 -19.95 -2.19
CA LEU A 3 10.43 -18.52 -2.07
C LEU A 3 11.71 -17.78 -1.70
N GLU A 4 12.16 -16.92 -2.61
CA GLU A 4 13.37 -16.13 -2.47
C GLU A 4 13.11 -14.89 -1.62
N LYS A 5 14.12 -14.45 -0.85
CA LYS A 5 13.98 -13.18 -0.12
C LYS A 5 14.10 -12.04 -1.12
N VAL A 6 13.38 -10.95 -0.91
CA VAL A 6 13.47 -9.81 -1.82
C VAL A 6 14.39 -8.76 -1.24
N ALA A 7 15.40 -8.36 -2.00
CA ALA A 7 16.34 -7.30 -1.65
C ALA A 7 15.86 -5.96 -2.18
N ILE A 8 15.54 -5.04 -1.27
CA ILE A 8 15.26 -3.64 -1.60
C ILE A 8 16.59 -2.93 -1.78
N ILE A 9 16.82 -2.42 -2.97
CA ILE A 9 18.04 -1.74 -3.40
C ILE A 9 17.66 -0.34 -3.88
N LYS A 10 18.55 0.63 -3.67
CA LYS A 10 18.43 1.96 -4.27
C LYS A 10 19.80 2.43 -4.73
N ASN A 11 19.98 2.71 -6.03
CA ASN A 11 21.26 3.17 -6.59
C ASN A 11 22.46 2.29 -6.15
N GLY A 12 22.29 0.96 -6.18
CA GLY A 12 23.30 -0.01 -5.74
C GLY A 12 23.54 -0.07 -4.22
N LYS A 13 22.72 0.60 -3.41
CA LYS A 13 22.77 0.56 -1.94
C LYS A 13 21.78 -0.44 -1.36
N ASP A 14 22.20 -1.11 -0.30
CA ASP A 14 21.41 -2.10 0.43
C ASP A 14 20.48 -1.42 1.44
N ILE A 15 19.20 -1.32 1.09
CA ILE A 15 18.19 -0.69 1.93
C ILE A 15 17.59 -1.68 2.92
N GLY A 16 17.17 -2.84 2.43
CA GLY A 16 16.47 -3.81 3.28
C GLY A 16 16.07 -5.09 2.57
N ARG A 17 15.37 -5.96 3.31
CA ARG A 17 14.89 -7.25 2.82
C ARG A 17 13.44 -7.47 3.20
N ILE A 18 12.68 -8.06 2.30
CA ILE A 18 11.39 -8.70 2.58
C ILE A 18 11.64 -10.21 2.63
N ILE A 19 11.29 -10.84 3.75
CA ILE A 19 11.67 -12.21 4.05
C ILE A 19 10.40 -12.98 4.46
N PRO A 20 9.93 -13.95 3.65
CA PRO A 20 8.84 -14.82 4.07
C PRO A 20 9.28 -15.73 5.23
N PHE A 21 8.38 -16.03 6.16
CA PHE A 21 8.62 -16.96 7.26
C PHE A 21 7.33 -17.68 7.70
N ASN A 22 7.42 -18.56 8.71
CA ASN A 22 6.32 -19.40 9.20
C ASN A 22 5.66 -20.22 8.08
N MET A 23 6.48 -21.02 7.39
CA MET A 23 6.02 -21.82 6.27
C MET A 23 5.15 -23.00 6.72
N ASP A 24 3.82 -22.82 6.82
CA ASP A 24 2.88 -23.92 6.97
C ASP A 24 2.63 -24.71 5.66
N ALA A 25 1.99 -25.87 5.75
CA ALA A 25 1.69 -26.68 4.57
C ALA A 25 0.55 -26.09 3.70
N SER A 26 -0.18 -25.09 4.21
CA SER A 26 -1.38 -24.50 3.59
C SER A 26 -1.07 -23.40 2.57
N GLY A 27 0.12 -22.82 2.58
CA GLY A 27 0.43 -21.68 1.73
C GLY A 27 0.19 -20.32 2.40
N ASP A 28 -0.25 -20.30 3.67
CA ASP A 28 -0.61 -19.09 4.39
C ASP A 28 0.58 -18.62 5.22
N TYR A 29 1.25 -17.58 4.73
CA TYR A 29 2.55 -17.19 5.26
C TYR A 29 2.64 -15.74 5.69
N ASP A 30 3.41 -15.57 6.75
CA ASP A 30 3.85 -14.29 7.28
C ASP A 30 5.10 -13.80 6.52
N PHE A 31 5.39 -12.51 6.61
CA PHE A 31 6.64 -11.97 6.12
C PHE A 31 7.15 -10.86 7.02
N LYS A 32 8.47 -10.65 6.98
CA LYS A 32 9.12 -9.59 7.73
C LYS A 32 9.92 -8.67 6.82
N ILE A 33 10.02 -7.42 7.24
CA ILE A 33 10.79 -6.37 6.58
C ILE A 33 11.94 -5.98 7.50
N SER A 34 13.16 -6.09 7.01
CA SER A 34 14.37 -5.75 7.76
C SER A 34 15.22 -4.75 6.96
N PHE A 35 15.42 -3.55 7.50
CA PHE A 35 16.17 -2.47 6.86
C PHE A 35 17.71 -2.59 6.98
N SER A 36 18.30 -3.79 6.88
CA SER A 36 19.77 -3.97 6.74
C SER A 36 20.71 -3.16 7.68
N LYS A 37 20.27 -2.83 8.91
CA LYS A 37 20.95 -1.93 9.89
C LYS A 37 20.90 -0.43 9.55
N ASN A 38 20.13 -0.03 8.55
CA ASN A 38 19.70 1.34 8.35
C ASN A 38 18.67 1.68 9.42
N ASP A 39 18.78 2.89 9.96
CA ASP A 39 17.84 3.42 10.92
C ASP A 39 16.60 3.97 10.20
N TYR A 40 15.43 3.81 10.82
CA TYR A 40 14.15 4.15 10.20
C TYR A 40 13.15 4.65 11.24
N GLU A 41 12.10 5.32 10.79
CA GLU A 41 10.94 5.68 11.62
C GLU A 41 9.67 5.01 11.10
N VAL A 42 8.70 4.79 11.99
CA VAL A 42 7.42 4.19 11.65
C VAL A 42 6.30 5.19 11.90
N ASN A 43 5.61 5.55 10.83
CA ASN A 43 4.41 6.37 10.83
C ASN A 43 3.19 5.48 10.57
N MET A 44 2.07 5.76 11.24
CA MET A 44 0.86 4.96 11.15
C MET A 44 -0.34 5.87 11.00
N TYR A 45 -1.23 5.57 10.04
CA TYR A 45 -2.50 6.27 9.89
C TYR A 45 -3.67 5.34 10.21
N PRO A 46 -4.20 5.42 11.44
CA PRO A 46 -5.51 4.86 11.76
C PRO A 46 -6.61 5.46 10.88
N PHE A 47 -7.70 4.73 10.72
CA PHE A 47 -8.86 5.14 9.94
C PHE A 47 -9.39 6.51 10.40
N LEU A 48 -9.50 7.43 9.43
CA LEU A 48 -9.91 8.83 9.59
C LEU A 48 -9.02 9.65 10.54
N SER A 49 -7.80 9.21 10.81
CA SER A 49 -6.84 10.03 11.56
C SER A 49 -6.45 11.27 10.75
N LYS A 50 -6.36 12.42 11.42
CA LYS A 50 -5.90 13.68 10.80
C LYS A 50 -4.38 13.79 10.74
N ALA A 51 -3.67 13.02 11.57
CA ALA A 51 -2.22 13.04 11.69
C ALA A 51 -1.70 11.61 11.90
N PRO A 52 -0.43 11.34 11.54
CA PRO A 52 0.16 10.05 11.80
C PRO A 52 0.37 9.84 13.30
N VAL A 53 0.14 8.62 13.78
CA VAL A 53 0.70 8.12 15.03
C VAL A 53 2.13 7.73 14.74
N LYS A 54 3.08 8.34 15.44
CA LYS A 54 4.50 8.01 15.31
C LYS A 54 4.89 7.01 16.39
N LEU A 55 5.70 6.02 16.01
CA LEU A 55 6.38 5.19 16.98
C LEU A 55 7.79 5.75 17.22
N GLU A 56 7.99 6.37 18.38
CA GLU A 56 9.29 6.93 18.75
C GLU A 56 10.15 5.86 19.43
N LEU A 57 11.18 5.42 18.73
CA LEU A 57 12.30 4.65 19.27
C LEU A 57 13.59 5.32 18.80
N GLU A 58 14.53 5.53 19.71
CA GLU A 58 15.77 6.27 19.41
C GLU A 58 16.60 5.58 18.32
N ASP A 59 16.68 4.24 18.36
CA ASP A 59 17.40 3.39 17.41
C ASP A 59 16.51 2.23 16.92
N MET A 60 16.21 2.24 15.63
CA MET A 60 15.40 1.22 14.96
C MET A 60 16.23 0.17 14.23
N THR A 61 17.55 0.27 14.20
CA THR A 61 18.42 -0.69 13.49
C THR A 61 18.30 -2.12 14.05
N SER A 62 18.02 -2.23 15.34
CA SER A 62 17.81 -3.48 16.08
C SER A 62 16.38 -4.04 15.97
N TRP A 63 15.47 -3.38 15.27
CA TRP A 63 14.09 -3.80 15.09
C TRP A 63 13.80 -4.24 13.66
N GLU A 64 12.94 -5.24 13.50
CA GLU A 64 12.34 -5.65 12.23
C GLU A 64 10.82 -5.56 12.32
N ILE A 65 10.17 -5.28 11.19
CA ILE A 65 8.70 -5.27 11.10
C ILE A 65 8.27 -6.67 10.68
N SER A 66 7.28 -7.26 11.34
CA SER A 66 6.65 -8.49 10.87
C SER A 66 5.17 -8.25 10.63
N TYR A 67 4.68 -8.79 9.52
CA TYR A 67 3.27 -8.92 9.19
C TYR A 67 2.83 -10.36 9.48
N HIS A 68 1.72 -10.48 10.20
CA HIS A 68 1.07 -11.74 10.55
C HIS A 68 -0.29 -11.80 9.90
N ARG A 69 -0.52 -12.80 9.06
CA ARG A 69 -1.81 -12.98 8.36
C ARG A 69 -2.90 -13.31 9.37
N SER A 70 -4.15 -12.92 9.07
CA SER A 70 -5.29 -13.34 9.88
C SER A 70 -5.48 -14.86 9.83
N THR A 71 -6.00 -15.40 10.93
CA THR A 71 -6.43 -16.80 11.07
C THR A 71 -7.89 -16.82 11.50
N ALA A 72 -8.50 -18.00 11.64
CA ALA A 72 -9.86 -18.14 12.15
C ALA A 72 -10.08 -17.47 13.53
N PHE A 73 -9.01 -17.30 14.33
CA PHE A 73 -9.10 -16.80 15.70
C PHE A 73 -8.39 -15.47 15.95
N LYS A 74 -7.51 -15.04 15.04
CA LYS A 74 -6.67 -13.85 15.22
C LYS A 74 -6.76 -12.95 14.00
N PRO A 75 -6.96 -11.63 14.17
CA PRO A 75 -6.90 -10.71 13.05
C PRO A 75 -5.47 -10.57 12.53
N THR A 76 -5.34 -9.94 11.37
CA THR A 76 -4.06 -9.51 10.81
C THR A 76 -3.37 -8.54 11.78
N VAL A 77 -2.06 -8.71 11.99
CA VAL A 77 -1.28 -7.85 12.91
C VAL A 77 0.05 -7.49 12.28
N ILE A 78 0.45 -6.23 12.45
CA ILE A 78 1.82 -5.78 12.20
C ILE A 78 2.47 -5.51 13.54
N HIS A 79 3.67 -6.04 13.77
CA HIS A 79 4.45 -5.74 14.96
C HIS A 79 5.89 -5.36 14.62
N LEU A 80 6.53 -4.66 15.54
CA LEU A 80 7.98 -4.63 15.61
C LEU A 80 8.49 -5.77 16.47
N LYS A 81 9.55 -6.42 16.00
CA LYS A 81 10.26 -7.48 16.68
C LYS A 81 11.72 -7.08 16.86
N GLU A 82 12.22 -7.18 18.08
CA GLU A 82 13.63 -6.92 18.39
C GLU A 82 14.52 -8.06 17.88
N LYS A 83 15.68 -7.75 17.28
CA LYS A 83 16.64 -8.73 16.75
C LYS A 83 17.54 -9.30 17.86
N LYS A 84 16.96 -10.03 18.81
CA LYS A 84 17.67 -10.69 19.94
C LYS A 84 17.15 -12.11 20.18
N ASN A 85 17.91 -12.92 20.92
CA ASN A 85 17.53 -14.31 21.27
C ASN A 85 16.18 -14.39 22.00
N HIS A 86 15.88 -13.41 22.85
CA HIS A 86 14.57 -13.23 23.49
C HIS A 86 13.96 -11.90 23.00
N PRO A 87 13.28 -11.93 21.85
CA PRO A 87 12.83 -10.71 21.20
C PRO A 87 11.67 -10.07 21.96
N LYS A 88 11.74 -8.76 22.17
CA LYS A 88 10.55 -7.97 22.53
C LYS A 88 9.69 -7.78 21.28
N TYR A 89 8.39 -7.86 21.48
CA TYR A 89 7.39 -7.59 20.45
C TYR A 89 6.60 -6.34 20.82
N LYS A 90 6.42 -5.44 19.86
CA LYS A 90 5.58 -4.25 19.99
C LYS A 90 4.55 -4.24 18.86
N PRO A 91 3.29 -4.65 19.11
CA PRO A 91 2.25 -4.56 18.09
C PRO A 91 2.01 -3.09 17.73
N LEU A 92 1.88 -2.81 16.43
CA LEU A 92 1.47 -1.50 15.96
C LEU A 92 -0.04 -1.34 16.19
N PRO A 93 -0.54 -0.17 16.62
CA PRO A 93 -1.96 0.08 16.88
C PRO A 93 -2.77 0.26 15.57
N LEU A 94 -2.73 -0.75 14.70
CA LEU A 94 -3.48 -0.85 13.45
C LEU A 94 -4.43 -2.04 13.57
N TYR A 95 -5.73 -1.76 13.71
CA TYR A 95 -6.74 -2.75 14.04
C TYR A 95 -7.66 -3.09 12.86
N ARG A 96 -7.61 -2.29 11.79
CA ARG A 96 -8.43 -2.45 10.58
C ARG A 96 -7.57 -2.84 9.37
N LEU A 97 -6.86 -3.95 9.51
CA LEU A 97 -6.05 -4.55 8.45
C LEU A 97 -6.82 -5.69 7.80
N VAL A 98 -6.66 -5.83 6.48
CA VAL A 98 -7.28 -6.90 5.68
C VAL A 98 -6.23 -7.57 4.81
N ASP A 99 -6.39 -8.89 4.64
CA ASP A 99 -5.48 -9.70 3.84
C ASP A 99 -5.95 -9.81 2.38
N PRO A 100 -5.02 -10.01 1.43
CA PRO A 100 -5.39 -10.37 0.06
C PRO A 100 -6.05 -11.75 0.02
N SER A 101 -7.01 -11.91 -0.89
CA SER A 101 -7.66 -13.19 -1.19
C SER A 101 -8.01 -13.25 -2.68
N ILE A 102 -8.31 -14.45 -3.18
CA ILE A 102 -8.80 -14.66 -4.54
C ILE A 102 -10.04 -13.84 -4.89
N TYR A 103 -10.82 -13.41 -3.88
CA TYR A 103 -12.04 -12.64 -4.07
C TYR A 103 -11.81 -11.13 -4.04
N LYS A 104 -10.60 -10.69 -3.65
CA LYS A 104 -10.23 -9.27 -3.64
C LYS A 104 -9.60 -8.88 -4.97
N VAL A 105 -10.32 -8.03 -5.68
CA VAL A 105 -9.93 -7.55 -7.02
C VAL A 105 -9.02 -6.33 -6.94
N PHE A 106 -9.16 -5.50 -5.91
CA PHE A 106 -8.36 -4.30 -5.73
C PHE A 106 -7.09 -4.62 -4.93
N PRO A 107 -5.92 -4.09 -5.36
CA PRO A 107 -4.69 -4.21 -4.59
C PRO A 107 -4.82 -3.38 -3.29
N ILE A 108 -4.40 -3.97 -2.17
CA ILE A 108 -4.58 -3.42 -0.83
C ILE A 108 -3.37 -2.55 -0.47
N PRO A 109 -3.51 -1.23 -0.27
CA PRO A 109 -2.38 -0.40 0.16
C PRO A 109 -1.86 -0.89 1.51
N PHE A 110 -0.55 -1.14 1.59
CA PHE A 110 0.05 -1.81 2.74
C PHE A 110 1.10 -0.95 3.42
N MET A 111 2.15 -0.54 2.70
CA MET A 111 3.19 0.34 3.25
C MET A 111 3.72 1.31 2.22
N ARG A 112 4.20 2.47 2.66
CA ARG A 112 5.05 3.36 1.89
C ARG A 112 6.43 3.43 2.52
N VAL A 113 7.47 3.29 1.72
CA VAL A 113 8.87 3.47 2.12
C VAL A 113 9.41 4.71 1.43
N GLU A 114 9.89 5.66 2.22
CA GLU A 114 10.50 6.90 1.75
C GLU A 114 11.97 6.90 2.17
N ILE A 115 12.87 7.03 1.20
CA ILE A 115 14.32 6.96 1.40
C ILE A 115 14.94 8.28 0.98
N PRO A 116 15.39 9.13 1.92
CA PRO A 116 16.05 10.37 1.58
C PRO A 116 17.23 10.14 0.61
N PRO A 117 17.42 11.00 -0.42
CA PRO A 117 18.51 10.86 -1.38
C PRO A 117 19.89 10.74 -0.74
N ASN A 118 20.09 11.44 0.38
CA ASN A 118 21.34 11.46 1.14
C ASN A 118 21.45 10.32 2.19
N SER A 119 20.56 9.32 2.15
CA SER A 119 20.62 8.19 3.08
C SER A 119 21.92 7.40 2.95
N VAL A 120 22.60 7.17 4.08
CA VAL A 120 23.84 6.40 4.11
C VAL A 120 23.50 4.93 4.30
N ALA A 121 23.63 4.17 3.22
CA ALA A 121 23.48 2.72 3.22
C ALA A 121 24.75 2.03 2.67
N LYS A 122 24.96 0.78 3.07
CA LYS A 122 26.08 -0.03 2.57
C LYS A 122 25.88 -0.37 1.10
N ASN A 123 26.97 -0.59 0.37
CA ASN A 123 26.87 -1.11 -0.99
C ASN A 123 26.23 -2.50 -0.97
N TYR A 124 25.28 -2.72 -1.87
CA TYR A 124 24.63 -4.00 -2.05
C TYR A 124 25.61 -5.02 -2.63
N LYS A 125 25.59 -6.24 -2.08
CA LYS A 125 26.35 -7.38 -2.60
C LYS A 125 25.36 -8.41 -3.15
N PRO A 126 25.30 -8.62 -4.48
CA PRO A 126 24.38 -9.56 -5.09
C PRO A 126 24.53 -10.97 -4.55
N LYS A 127 23.39 -11.61 -4.28
CA LYS A 127 23.29 -13.02 -3.88
C LYS A 127 22.16 -13.70 -4.65
N PRO A 128 22.33 -13.93 -5.95
CA PRO A 128 21.22 -14.32 -6.84
C PRO A 128 20.62 -15.71 -6.53
N LYS A 129 21.32 -16.57 -5.78
CA LYS A 129 20.78 -17.86 -5.31
C LYS A 129 19.95 -17.75 -4.03
N GLU A 130 20.01 -16.60 -3.35
CA GLU A 130 19.32 -16.37 -2.07
C GLU A 130 18.19 -15.35 -2.24
N HIS A 131 18.37 -14.35 -3.11
CA HIS A 131 17.50 -13.18 -3.19
C HIS A 131 17.14 -12.77 -4.63
N VAL A 132 15.89 -12.33 -4.82
CA VAL A 132 15.48 -11.47 -5.94
C VAL A 132 15.82 -10.03 -5.60
N ALA A 133 16.34 -9.26 -6.56
CA ALA A 133 16.59 -7.84 -6.41
C ALA A 133 15.37 -7.02 -6.84
N PHE A 134 14.90 -6.14 -5.97
CA PHE A 134 13.96 -5.06 -6.26
C PHE A 134 14.74 -3.75 -6.17
N ASP A 135 15.09 -3.17 -7.33
CA ASP A 135 15.84 -1.92 -7.41
C ASP A 135 14.86 -0.74 -7.58
N MET A 136 14.90 0.19 -6.64
CA MET A 136 14.13 1.43 -6.70
C MET A 136 14.72 2.44 -7.69
N GLU A 137 15.92 2.16 -8.23
CA GLU A 137 16.63 3.03 -9.15
C GLU A 137 16.76 4.45 -8.58
N ALA A 138 16.45 5.46 -9.39
CA ALA A 138 16.45 6.87 -8.98
C ALA A 138 15.35 7.20 -7.97
N SER A 139 14.24 6.45 -7.95
CA SER A 139 13.06 6.71 -7.11
C SER A 139 13.42 6.75 -5.63
N ASN A 140 12.84 7.71 -4.90
CA ASN A 140 13.02 7.85 -3.45
C ASN A 140 11.76 7.50 -2.64
N VAL A 141 10.67 7.13 -3.32
CA VAL A 141 9.45 6.60 -2.71
C VAL A 141 9.04 5.28 -3.38
N ALA A 142 8.68 4.30 -2.56
CA ALA A 142 8.04 3.05 -2.97
C ALA A 142 6.75 2.84 -2.16
N GLU A 143 5.60 2.76 -2.84
CA GLU A 143 4.31 2.40 -2.23
C GLU A 143 3.97 0.95 -2.59
N PHE A 144 3.89 0.11 -1.57
CA PHE A 144 3.64 -1.31 -1.69
C PHE A 144 2.17 -1.61 -1.42
N TYR A 145 1.58 -2.38 -2.32
CA TYR A 145 0.22 -2.88 -2.24
C TYR A 145 0.23 -4.40 -2.23
N LEU A 146 -0.50 -4.99 -1.29
CA LEU A 146 -0.69 -6.44 -1.22
C LEU A 146 -1.78 -6.87 -2.21
N ALA A 147 -1.49 -7.88 -3.00
CA ALA A 147 -2.45 -8.51 -3.90
C ALA A 147 -2.35 -10.03 -3.85
N HIS A 148 -3.40 -10.72 -4.33
CA HIS A 148 -3.31 -12.15 -4.57
C HIS A 148 -2.23 -12.45 -5.63
N ILE A 149 -1.60 -13.63 -5.58
CA ILE A 149 -0.53 -13.98 -6.53
C ILE A 149 -0.98 -13.87 -8.00
N ASP A 150 -2.24 -14.21 -8.27
CA ASP A 150 -2.86 -14.17 -9.61
C ASP A 150 -3.31 -12.76 -10.05
N PHE A 151 -3.13 -11.73 -9.22
CA PHE A 151 -3.54 -10.38 -9.59
C PHE A 151 -2.80 -9.91 -10.85
N ASN A 152 -3.55 -9.46 -11.86
CA ASN A 152 -2.98 -8.89 -13.08
C ASN A 152 -3.32 -7.39 -13.14
N TYR A 153 -2.30 -6.55 -13.10
CA TYR A 153 -2.51 -5.10 -13.13
C TYR A 153 -3.01 -4.59 -14.49
N GLU A 154 -2.53 -5.14 -15.60
CA GLU A 154 -2.97 -4.75 -16.95
C GLU A 154 -4.47 -5.04 -17.11
N GLY A 155 -4.89 -6.26 -16.78
CA GLY A 155 -6.31 -6.63 -16.80
C GLY A 155 -7.15 -5.84 -15.79
N PHE A 156 -6.57 -5.45 -14.65
CA PHE A 156 -7.21 -4.54 -13.70
C PHE A 156 -7.42 -3.14 -14.31
N MET A 157 -6.42 -2.58 -14.99
CA MET A 157 -6.48 -1.27 -15.63
C MET A 157 -7.45 -1.24 -16.80
N GLU A 158 -7.48 -2.28 -17.63
CA GLU A 158 -8.44 -2.39 -18.74
C GLU A 158 -9.88 -2.41 -18.21
N LYS A 159 -10.08 -3.11 -17.09
CA LYS A 159 -11.38 -3.26 -16.45
C LYS A 159 -11.82 -2.01 -15.68
N TRP A 160 -10.90 -1.40 -14.93
CA TRP A 160 -11.11 -0.26 -14.02
C TRP A 160 -10.17 0.91 -14.34
N PRO A 161 -10.26 1.54 -15.52
CA PRO A 161 -9.29 2.56 -15.93
C PRO A 161 -9.27 3.77 -15.00
N VAL A 162 -10.43 4.22 -14.52
CA VAL A 162 -10.51 5.37 -13.60
C VAL A 162 -9.98 5.00 -12.23
N LEU A 163 -10.39 3.86 -11.65
CA LEU A 163 -9.87 3.46 -10.34
C LEU A 163 -8.37 3.15 -10.40
N SER A 164 -7.88 2.60 -11.51
CA SER A 164 -6.45 2.40 -11.76
C SER A 164 -5.67 3.70 -11.75
N LEU A 165 -6.15 4.71 -12.48
CA LEU A 165 -5.52 6.04 -12.46
C LEU A 165 -5.51 6.64 -11.04
N ARG A 166 -6.62 6.51 -10.31
CA ARG A 166 -6.70 6.99 -8.92
C ARG A 166 -5.73 6.26 -8.00
N LEU A 167 -5.50 4.96 -8.21
CA LEU A 167 -4.51 4.17 -7.48
C LEU A 167 -3.11 4.77 -7.60
N LEU A 168 -2.76 5.21 -8.80
CA LEU A 168 -1.47 5.86 -9.10
C LEU A 168 -1.41 7.28 -8.57
N ALA A 169 -2.49 8.07 -8.73
CA ALA A 169 -2.47 9.50 -8.48
C ALA A 169 -2.71 9.91 -7.02
N ASN A 170 -3.55 9.19 -6.27
CA ASN A 170 -3.88 9.56 -4.89
C ASN A 170 -2.66 9.39 -3.97
N SER A 171 -2.55 10.24 -2.94
CA SER A 171 -1.59 10.02 -1.86
C SER A 171 -1.88 8.72 -1.12
N PHE A 172 -0.83 8.06 -0.63
CA PHE A 172 -0.96 6.80 0.10
C PHE A 172 -1.89 6.90 1.32
N GLU A 173 -1.84 8.01 2.06
CA GLU A 173 -2.66 8.26 3.24
C GLU A 173 -4.15 8.42 2.94
N PHE A 174 -4.51 8.76 1.70
CA PHE A 174 -5.91 8.92 1.30
C PHE A 174 -6.73 7.68 1.65
N TYR A 175 -6.15 6.49 1.46
CA TYR A 175 -6.79 5.18 1.67
C TYR A 175 -7.11 4.84 3.13
N ALA A 176 -6.67 5.65 4.10
CA ALA A 176 -7.09 5.54 5.49
C ALA A 176 -7.76 6.79 6.01
N THR A 177 -7.29 7.97 5.59
CA THR A 177 -7.70 9.24 6.18
C THR A 177 -8.92 9.86 5.51
N ASN A 178 -9.21 9.45 4.26
CA ASN A 178 -10.17 10.12 3.37
C ASN A 178 -9.90 11.63 3.20
N ASN A 179 -8.68 12.07 3.49
CA ASN A 179 -8.25 13.45 3.30
C ASN A 179 -7.31 13.51 2.10
N MET A 180 -7.58 14.44 1.20
CA MET A 180 -6.66 14.82 0.15
C MET A 180 -5.60 15.75 0.75
N ILE A 181 -4.77 15.22 1.67
CA ILE A 181 -3.53 15.92 2.03
C ILE A 181 -2.56 15.61 0.90
N THR A 182 -2.52 16.48 -0.11
CA THR A 182 -1.56 16.38 -1.21
C THR A 182 -0.86 17.72 -1.36
N GLY A 183 0.30 17.86 -0.72
CA GLY A 183 1.34 18.82 -1.15
C GLY A 183 2.17 18.25 -2.31
N VAL A 184 2.22 16.93 -2.45
CA VAL A 184 3.01 16.27 -3.50
C VAL A 184 2.12 16.06 -4.73
N GLN A 185 2.48 16.67 -5.86
CA GLN A 185 1.89 16.43 -7.19
C GLN A 185 2.27 15.02 -7.70
N LYS A 186 1.95 13.98 -6.92
CA LYS A 186 2.29 12.59 -7.19
C LYS A 186 1.92 12.20 -8.62
N TYR A 187 0.73 12.62 -9.08
CA TYR A 187 0.22 12.36 -10.43
C TYR A 187 1.20 12.73 -11.56
N GLU A 188 2.05 13.75 -11.40
CA GLU A 188 3.02 14.19 -12.42
C GLU A 188 4.10 13.14 -12.69
N ASN A 189 4.34 12.23 -11.73
CA ASN A 189 5.24 11.11 -11.93
C ASN A 189 4.64 10.00 -12.79
N PHE A 190 3.30 9.94 -12.89
CA PHE A 190 2.56 8.86 -13.56
C PHE A 190 1.87 9.33 -14.86
N LEU A 191 1.60 10.63 -14.97
CA LEU A 191 1.01 11.29 -16.13
C LEU A 191 1.86 12.51 -16.52
N PRO A 192 3.10 12.31 -17.02
CA PRO A 192 3.93 13.45 -17.37
C PRO A 192 3.39 14.14 -18.62
N SER A 193 3.49 15.47 -18.63
CA SER A 193 2.98 16.33 -19.72
C SER A 193 3.70 16.12 -21.05
N ASP A 194 4.85 15.46 -21.04
CA ASP A 194 5.67 15.12 -22.21
C ASP A 194 5.22 13.81 -22.92
N GLY A 195 4.26 13.08 -22.33
CA GLY A 195 3.75 11.83 -22.88
C GLY A 195 4.69 10.62 -22.72
N GLU A 196 5.83 10.75 -22.03
CA GLU A 196 6.71 9.61 -21.79
C GLU A 196 6.12 8.64 -20.75
N LYS A 197 6.10 7.34 -21.09
CA LYS A 197 5.73 6.30 -20.12
C LYS A 197 6.86 6.13 -19.11
N ARG A 198 6.78 6.80 -17.97
CA ARG A 198 7.64 6.49 -16.82
C ARG A 198 7.20 5.15 -16.23
N ARG A 199 8.15 4.25 -15.97
CA ARG A 199 7.90 2.93 -15.38
C ARG A 199 7.46 3.13 -13.94
N PRO A 200 6.16 3.01 -13.63
CA PRO A 200 5.71 3.28 -12.28
C PRO A 200 5.68 2.01 -11.44
N LEU A 201 5.74 0.84 -12.09
CA LEU A 201 5.18 -0.40 -11.59
C LEU A 201 6.19 -1.53 -11.67
N ASP A 202 6.39 -2.16 -10.53
CA ASP A 202 7.04 -3.46 -10.41
C ASP A 202 6.20 -4.36 -9.51
N ASP A 203 6.32 -5.66 -9.71
CA ASP A 203 5.72 -6.64 -8.82
C ASP A 203 6.68 -7.78 -8.51
N PHE A 204 6.46 -8.41 -7.37
CA PHE A 204 7.20 -9.60 -6.99
C PHE A 204 6.41 -10.46 -6.02
N ALA A 205 6.51 -11.77 -6.20
CA ALA A 205 5.90 -12.73 -5.31
C ALA A 205 6.53 -12.61 -3.92
N VAL A 206 5.69 -12.48 -2.90
CA VAL A 206 6.10 -12.59 -1.49
C VAL A 206 6.03 -14.06 -1.08
N ASN A 207 4.97 -14.73 -1.53
CA ASN A 207 4.76 -16.15 -1.35
C ASN A 207 3.79 -16.72 -2.40
N ASN A 208 3.34 -17.97 -2.20
CA ASN A 208 2.47 -18.66 -3.15
C ASN A 208 1.06 -18.06 -3.26
N ASN A 209 0.60 -17.26 -2.29
CA ASN A 209 -0.75 -16.69 -2.26
C ASN A 209 -0.73 -15.16 -2.39
N MET A 210 0.43 -14.51 -2.23
CA MET A 210 0.56 -13.07 -2.12
C MET A 210 1.74 -12.54 -2.92
N LYS A 211 1.53 -11.39 -3.55
CA LYS A 211 2.59 -10.58 -4.14
C LYS A 211 2.47 -9.13 -3.74
N PHE A 212 3.59 -8.42 -3.84
CA PHE A 212 3.58 -6.96 -3.81
C PHE A 212 3.46 -6.43 -5.23
N TYR A 213 2.56 -5.48 -5.39
CA TYR A 213 2.55 -4.51 -6.47
C TYR A 213 3.12 -3.20 -5.91
N VAL A 214 4.06 -2.58 -6.62
CA VAL A 214 4.82 -1.44 -6.09
C VAL A 214 4.77 -0.26 -7.05
N ASN A 215 4.32 0.89 -6.54
CA ASN A 215 4.43 2.17 -7.22
C ASN A 215 5.74 2.87 -6.84
N LEU A 216 6.54 3.22 -7.83
CA LEU A 216 7.79 3.97 -7.68
C LEU A 216 7.63 5.40 -8.20
N TYR A 217 8.09 6.37 -7.42
CA TYR A 217 8.14 7.77 -7.84
C TYR A 217 9.17 8.58 -7.06
N ASN A 218 9.41 9.80 -7.52
CA ASN A 218 10.25 10.78 -6.83
C ASN A 218 9.39 11.82 -6.10
N ASN A 219 9.67 11.99 -4.82
CA ASN A 219 9.21 13.12 -4.01
C ASN A 219 10.38 14.08 -3.76
N PRO A 220 10.45 15.26 -4.41
CA PRO A 220 11.55 16.20 -4.24
C PRO A 220 11.58 16.84 -2.85
N GLU A 221 10.47 16.82 -2.10
CA GLU A 221 10.40 17.35 -0.73
C GLU A 221 11.11 16.45 0.29
N LEU A 222 11.42 15.21 -0.09
CA LEU A 222 12.17 14.27 0.75
C LEU A 222 13.67 14.55 0.61
N ILE A 223 14.18 15.49 1.40
CA ILE A 223 15.58 15.96 1.31
C ILE A 223 16.50 15.17 2.26
N GLU A 224 16.18 15.13 3.56
CA GLU A 224 17.02 14.54 4.61
C GLU A 224 16.19 13.77 5.65
N GLY A 225 16.87 12.98 6.50
CA GLY A 225 16.28 12.27 7.63
C GLY A 225 16.52 10.75 7.59
N LYS A 226 15.82 10.04 8.48
CA LYS A 226 15.79 8.57 8.50
C LYS A 226 14.92 8.05 7.35
N ILE A 227 15.08 6.77 7.01
CA ILE A 227 14.11 6.06 6.16
C ILE A 227 12.74 6.14 6.86
N LYS A 228 11.69 6.53 6.16
CA LYS A 228 10.33 6.55 6.74
C LYS A 228 9.54 5.37 6.21
N VAL A 229 8.90 4.66 7.13
CA VAL A 229 7.99 3.57 6.80
C VAL A 229 6.61 3.95 7.30
N THR A 230 5.67 4.12 6.37
CA THR A 230 4.31 4.51 6.67
C THR A 230 3.37 3.33 6.45
N PHE A 231 2.62 2.95 7.49
CA PHE A 231 1.52 1.99 7.42
C PHE A 231 0.18 2.70 7.54
N ILE A 232 -0.86 2.11 6.96
CA ILE A 232 -2.22 2.62 7.03
C ILE A 232 -3.19 1.50 7.44
N GLU A 233 -4.31 1.87 8.06
CA GLU A 233 -5.46 0.97 8.14
C GLU A 233 -6.17 0.89 6.79
N ASN A 234 -6.31 -0.32 6.23
CA ASN A 234 -6.68 -0.51 4.83
C ASN A 234 -8.02 -1.26 4.62
N GLU A 235 -8.77 -1.55 5.69
CA GLU A 235 -10.10 -2.18 5.61
C GLU A 235 -11.06 -1.45 4.65
N PHE A 236 -10.97 -0.13 4.58
CA PHE A 236 -11.85 0.73 3.77
C PHE A 236 -11.20 1.25 2.49
N ALA A 237 -9.99 0.81 2.14
CA ALA A 237 -9.26 1.31 0.99
C ALA A 237 -10.08 1.21 -0.31
N ASP A 238 -10.72 0.06 -0.58
CA ASP A 238 -11.55 -0.15 -1.78
C ASP A 238 -12.76 0.80 -1.82
N ALA A 239 -13.39 1.03 -0.66
CA ALA A 239 -14.54 1.92 -0.53
C ALA A 239 -14.11 3.38 -0.80
N LEU A 240 -12.98 3.81 -0.23
CA LEU A 240 -12.44 5.16 -0.44
C LEU A 240 -11.98 5.35 -1.88
N LEU A 241 -11.36 4.33 -2.49
CA LEU A 241 -10.96 4.35 -3.88
C LEU A 241 -12.18 4.51 -4.81
N GLY A 242 -13.22 3.69 -4.63
CA GLY A 242 -14.37 3.66 -5.52
C GLY A 242 -15.40 4.77 -5.30
N LEU A 243 -15.67 5.13 -4.04
CA LEU A 243 -16.76 6.06 -3.69
C LEU A 243 -16.34 7.53 -3.73
N SER A 244 -15.05 7.79 -3.83
CA SER A 244 -14.51 9.13 -3.95
C SER A 244 -15.04 9.83 -5.19
N GLN A 245 -15.46 11.08 -5.02
CA GLN A 245 -16.05 11.86 -6.09
C GLN A 245 -14.97 12.24 -7.12
N ILE A 246 -15.34 12.18 -8.39
CA ILE A 246 -14.58 12.73 -9.52
C ILE A 246 -15.47 13.68 -10.30
N GLY A 247 -14.86 14.75 -10.81
CA GLY A 247 -15.51 15.66 -11.75
C GLY A 247 -15.44 15.08 -13.16
N TYR A 248 -16.56 15.04 -13.84
CA TYR A 248 -16.66 14.69 -15.25
C TYR A 248 -17.33 15.83 -16.00
N GLU A 249 -16.73 16.26 -17.10
CA GLU A 249 -17.32 17.25 -18.00
C GLU A 249 -18.36 16.55 -18.89
N ASN A 250 -19.63 16.92 -18.74
CA ASN A 250 -20.71 16.37 -19.53
C ASN A 250 -20.74 16.94 -20.96
N GLU A 251 -21.64 16.45 -21.80
CA GLU A 251 -21.76 16.88 -23.22
C GLU A 251 -22.06 18.39 -23.37
N GLN A 252 -22.51 19.06 -22.32
CA GLN A 252 -22.75 20.51 -22.29
C GLN A 252 -21.57 21.31 -21.70
N GLY A 253 -20.43 20.67 -21.43
CA GLY A 253 -19.26 21.32 -20.83
C GLY A 253 -19.37 21.56 -19.32
N LYS A 254 -20.38 20.98 -18.65
CA LYS A 254 -20.59 21.16 -17.21
C LYS A 254 -19.93 20.03 -16.42
N VAL A 255 -19.18 20.39 -15.39
CA VAL A 255 -18.59 19.41 -14.47
C VAL A 255 -19.65 18.87 -13.51
N GLU A 256 -19.89 17.56 -13.58
CA GLU A 256 -20.73 16.80 -12.65
C GLU A 256 -19.87 15.90 -11.77
N MET A 257 -20.25 15.77 -10.49
CA MET A 257 -19.52 14.95 -9.53
C MET A 257 -20.19 13.59 -9.35
N PHE A 258 -19.45 12.51 -9.61
CA PHE A 258 -19.92 11.15 -9.36
C PHE A 258 -18.85 10.32 -8.65
N PRO A 259 -19.24 9.25 -7.93
CA PRO A 259 -18.28 8.24 -7.46
C PRO A 259 -17.45 7.67 -8.61
N ALA A 260 -16.13 7.53 -8.39
CA ALA A 260 -15.20 7.03 -9.40
C ALA A 260 -15.62 5.67 -10.00
N TYR A 261 -16.14 4.75 -9.18
CA TYR A 261 -16.57 3.44 -9.67
C TYR A 261 -17.71 3.55 -10.71
N LYS A 262 -18.60 4.55 -10.60
CA LYS A 262 -19.74 4.70 -11.52
C LYS A 262 -19.26 5.04 -12.92
N GLU A 263 -18.16 5.76 -13.04
CA GLU A 263 -17.58 6.09 -14.33
C GLU A 263 -17.02 4.84 -15.02
N ASP A 264 -16.31 3.98 -14.30
CA ASP A 264 -15.86 2.70 -14.84
C ASP A 264 -17.05 1.79 -15.22
N LEU A 265 -18.15 1.80 -14.46
CA LEU A 265 -19.34 1.03 -14.82
C LEU A 265 -20.07 1.55 -16.07
N ARG A 266 -19.91 2.83 -16.43
CA ARG A 266 -20.49 3.40 -17.66
C ARG A 266 -19.72 2.97 -18.91
N ARG A 267 -18.44 2.64 -18.77
CA ARG A 267 -17.56 2.21 -19.87
C ARG A 267 -17.87 0.80 -20.34
N ASP A 268 -17.50 0.48 -21.57
CA ASP A 268 -17.67 -0.86 -22.13
C ASP A 268 -16.48 -1.78 -21.81
N THR A 269 -16.17 -1.89 -20.51
CA THR A 269 -15.07 -2.73 -19.99
C THR A 269 -15.56 -3.99 -19.28
N MET A 270 -16.88 -4.14 -19.11
CA MET A 270 -17.52 -5.24 -18.39
C MET A 270 -18.93 -5.53 -18.91
N SER A 271 -19.39 -6.76 -18.72
CA SER A 271 -20.76 -7.15 -19.03
C SER A 271 -21.79 -6.48 -18.11
N SER A 272 -23.04 -6.35 -18.57
CA SER A 272 -24.14 -5.79 -17.77
C SER A 272 -24.40 -6.55 -16.46
N GLU A 273 -24.23 -7.87 -16.45
CA GLU A 273 -24.37 -8.68 -15.24
C GLU A 273 -23.27 -8.34 -14.22
N GLU A 274 -22.02 -8.23 -14.69
CA GLU A 274 -20.91 -7.87 -13.85
C GLU A 274 -21.06 -6.45 -13.29
N LYS A 275 -21.49 -5.48 -14.11
CA LYS A 275 -21.75 -4.11 -13.66
C LYS A 275 -22.74 -4.07 -12.50
N ARG A 276 -23.84 -4.83 -12.58
CA ARG A 276 -24.83 -4.94 -11.49
C ARG A 276 -24.24 -5.55 -10.21
N LYS A 277 -23.38 -6.56 -10.33
CA LYS A 277 -22.68 -7.16 -9.17
C LYS A 277 -21.77 -6.14 -8.49
N TRP A 278 -21.04 -5.33 -9.27
CA TRP A 278 -20.17 -4.31 -8.72
C TRP A 278 -20.91 -3.14 -8.10
N GLU A 279 -22.00 -2.68 -8.73
CA GLU A 279 -22.86 -1.66 -8.16
C GLU A 279 -23.40 -2.10 -6.78
N TYR A 280 -23.89 -3.34 -6.67
CA TYR A 280 -24.32 -3.91 -5.39
C TYR A 280 -23.17 -3.94 -4.35
N ARG A 281 -21.97 -4.35 -4.76
CA ARG A 281 -20.79 -4.40 -3.86
C ARG A 281 -20.42 -3.00 -3.36
N PHE A 282 -20.36 -2.00 -4.24
CA PHE A 282 -20.04 -0.63 -3.85
C PHE A 282 -21.11 -0.02 -2.95
N ASN A 283 -22.39 -0.26 -3.21
CA ASN A 283 -23.47 0.17 -2.32
C ASN A 283 -23.35 -0.45 -0.90
N LYS A 284 -22.97 -1.73 -0.82
CA LYS A 284 -22.71 -2.39 0.47
C LYS A 284 -21.48 -1.80 1.17
N MET A 285 -20.41 -1.52 0.42
CA MET A 285 -19.21 -0.86 0.95
C MET A 285 -19.53 0.53 1.48
N GLN A 286 -20.33 1.31 0.75
CA GLN A 286 -20.79 2.64 1.16
C GLN A 286 -21.54 2.58 2.49
N GLY A 287 -22.55 1.72 2.60
CA GLY A 287 -23.30 1.58 3.84
C GLY A 287 -22.44 1.15 5.03
N LYS A 288 -21.39 0.33 4.81
CA LYS A 288 -20.42 -0.04 5.86
C LYS A 288 -19.55 1.16 6.24
N LEU A 289 -19.00 1.86 5.26
CA LEU A 289 -18.13 3.02 5.46
C LEU A 289 -18.84 4.13 6.25
N GLU A 290 -20.06 4.50 5.84
CA GLU A 290 -20.85 5.54 6.51
C GLU A 290 -21.16 5.20 7.98
N ARG A 291 -21.47 3.93 8.28
CA ARG A 291 -21.69 3.48 9.66
C ARG A 291 -20.43 3.62 10.51
N GLU A 292 -19.27 3.29 9.97
CA GLU A 292 -18.01 3.38 10.70
C GLU A 292 -17.54 4.83 10.87
N ILE A 293 -17.74 5.70 9.87
CA ILE A 293 -17.52 7.15 9.99
C ILE A 293 -18.34 7.70 11.16
N LYS A 294 -19.65 7.43 11.18
CA LYS A 294 -20.55 7.88 12.27
C LYS A 294 -20.07 7.42 13.65
N LYS A 295 -19.61 6.18 13.78
CA LYS A 295 -19.07 5.66 15.05
C LYS A 295 -17.81 6.39 15.50
N VAL A 296 -16.91 6.72 14.57
CA VAL A 296 -15.67 7.46 14.87
C VAL A 296 -15.99 8.89 15.29
N GLU A 297 -16.91 9.55 14.58
CA GLU A 297 -17.35 10.91 14.89
C GLU A 297 -18.01 10.98 16.27
N GLN A 298 -18.93 10.06 16.60
CA GLN A 298 -19.56 10.00 17.92
C GLN A 298 -18.52 9.86 19.04
N LYS A 299 -17.52 8.98 18.89
CA LYS A 299 -16.45 8.81 19.89
C LYS A 299 -15.61 10.07 20.11
N ARG A 300 -15.50 10.97 19.12
CA ARG A 300 -14.81 12.25 19.26
C ARG A 300 -15.61 13.29 20.03
N PHE A 301 -16.94 13.24 19.99
CA PHE A 301 -17.81 14.16 20.74
C PHE A 301 -17.87 13.84 22.24
N TYR A 302 -17.51 12.63 22.66
CA TYR A 302 -17.52 12.20 24.08
C TYR A 302 -16.12 12.23 24.74
N ARG A 303 -15.11 12.86 24.11
CA ARG A 303 -13.76 13.07 24.66
C ARG A 303 -13.48 14.56 24.73
#